data_AF-A0A7W0WGY7-F1
#
_entry.id   AF-A0A7W0WGY7-F1
#
_cell.length_a   1.000
_cell.length_b   1.000
_cell.length_c   1.000
_cell.angle_alpha   90.00
_cell.angle_beta   90.00
_cell.angle_gamma   90.00
#
_symmetry.space_group_name_H-M   'P 1'
#
loop_
_entity.id
_entity.type
_entity.pdbx_description
1 polymer ?
#
loop_
_entity_poly.entity_id
_entity_poly.type
_entity_poly.pdbx_seq_one_letter_code
_entity_poly.pdbx_strand_id
1 'polypeptide(L)'
;AALAVWREGYDVGMAQEITLDEVLGVPADSLVVRRPEDRQRAHEALEVAMDYAGATKASMLQDLERGAKTEVDVINGGVVERGREYGVETPLNERVVELMHAMERGERRPGRDVFEGLIG
;
A
#
# COMPACT_ATOMS: atom_id res chain seq x y z
N ALA A 1 -6.42 3.64 6.31
CA ALA A 1 -6.27 2.66 5.22
C ALA A 1 -4.81 2.41 4.87
N ALA A 2 -4.06 3.45 4.44
CA ALA A 2 -2.67 3.31 3.97
C ALA A 2 -1.73 2.53 4.92
N LEU A 3 -1.64 2.90 6.21
CA LEU A 3 -0.77 2.20 7.17
C LEU A 3 -1.16 0.73 7.41
N ALA A 4 -2.44 0.37 7.18
CA ALA A 4 -2.88 -1.01 7.29
C ALA A 4 -2.50 -1.83 6.05
N VAL A 5 -2.58 -1.24 4.85
CA VAL A 5 -2.05 -1.83 3.60
C VAL A 5 -0.54 -2.02 3.71
N TRP A 6 0.17 -1.03 4.24
CA TRP A 6 1.61 -1.10 4.53
C TRP A 6 1.94 -2.28 5.44
N ARG A 7 1.22 -2.41 6.56
CA ARG A 7 1.44 -3.50 7.52
C ARG A 7 1.33 -4.88 6.88
N GLU A 8 0.35 -5.11 6.01
CA GLU A 8 0.25 -6.39 5.29
C GLU A 8 1.50 -6.67 4.44
N GLY A 9 1.95 -5.69 3.65
CA GLY A 9 3.18 -5.83 2.86
C GLY A 9 4.42 -6.06 3.72
N TYR A 10 4.52 -5.37 4.85
CA TYR A 10 5.59 -5.55 5.83
C TYR A 10 5.56 -6.96 6.43
N ASP A 11 4.39 -7.45 6.86
CA ASP A 11 4.21 -8.77 7.46
C ASP A 11 4.57 -9.89 6.47
N VAL A 12 4.22 -9.72 5.19
CA VAL A 12 4.64 -10.61 4.09
C VAL A 12 6.15 -10.58 3.87
N GLY A 13 6.80 -9.42 3.94
CA GLY A 13 8.26 -9.32 3.87
C GLY A 13 8.93 -10.05 5.03
N MET A 14 8.44 -9.85 6.24
CA MET A 14 9.00 -10.50 7.44
C MET A 14 8.83 -12.02 7.43
N ALA A 15 7.70 -12.52 6.92
CA ALA A 15 7.47 -13.97 6.79
C ALA A 15 8.43 -14.65 5.80
N GLN A 16 9.05 -13.88 4.90
CA GLN A 16 10.09 -14.32 3.97
C GLN A 16 11.51 -14.19 4.55
N GLU A 17 11.65 -13.82 5.82
CA GLU A 17 12.94 -13.50 6.45
C GLU A 17 13.67 -12.34 5.75
N ILE A 18 12.93 -11.46 5.06
CA ILE A 18 13.48 -10.25 4.45
C ILE A 18 13.59 -9.17 5.52
N THR A 19 14.80 -8.61 5.66
CA THR A 19 15.02 -7.40 6.45
C THR A 19 14.72 -6.18 5.58
N LEU A 20 13.65 -5.46 5.92
CA LEU A 20 13.33 -4.16 5.33
C LEU A 20 14.06 -3.06 6.12
N ASP A 21 14.92 -2.33 5.44
CA ASP A 21 15.70 -1.22 6.02
C ASP A 21 14.89 0.09 5.90
N GLU A 22 15.50 1.18 5.46
CA GLU A 22 14.82 2.45 5.25
C GLU A 22 13.95 2.49 3.98
N VAL A 23 12.79 3.13 4.09
CA VAL A 23 11.86 3.43 3.00
C VAL A 23 11.55 4.91 3.08
N LEU A 24 11.89 5.66 2.02
CA LEU A 24 11.64 7.11 1.94
C LEU A 24 12.20 7.88 3.16
N GLY A 25 13.39 7.50 3.62
CA GLY A 25 14.08 8.18 4.72
C GLY A 25 13.58 7.83 6.12
N VAL A 26 12.74 6.79 6.27
CA VAL A 26 12.34 6.27 7.59
C VAL A 26 12.52 4.75 7.67
N PRO A 27 12.83 4.18 8.85
CA PRO A 27 12.84 2.73 9.03
C PRO A 27 11.49 2.10 8.63
N ALA A 28 11.47 1.01 7.86
CA ALA A 28 10.22 0.43 7.35
C ALA A 28 9.23 0.00 8.47
N ASP A 29 9.74 -0.45 9.60
CA ASP A 29 8.96 -0.82 10.79
C ASP A 29 8.31 0.39 11.48
N SER A 30 8.86 1.59 11.28
CA SER A 30 8.34 2.84 11.84
C SER A 30 6.93 3.18 11.32
N LEU A 31 6.54 2.67 10.15
CA LEU A 31 5.21 2.82 9.54
C LEU A 31 4.19 1.73 9.97
N VAL A 32 4.62 0.75 10.76
CA VAL A 32 3.77 -0.37 11.19
C VAL A 32 2.95 0.00 12.44
N VAL A 33 1.63 -0.11 12.33
CA VAL A 33 0.67 0.08 13.43
C VAL A 33 0.01 -1.25 13.81
N ARG A 34 0.32 -1.77 15.00
CA ARG A 34 -0.35 -2.95 15.58
C ARG A 34 -1.25 -2.59 16.76
N ARG A 35 -0.88 -1.55 17.51
CA ARG A 35 -1.60 -1.08 18.70
C ARG A 35 -1.87 0.43 18.61
N PRO A 36 -2.80 0.98 19.41
CA PRO A 36 -3.07 2.41 19.41
C PRO A 36 -1.83 3.28 19.69
N GLU A 37 -0.90 2.79 20.49
CA GLU A 37 0.32 3.52 20.88
C GLU A 37 1.32 3.67 19.72
N ASP A 38 1.25 2.80 18.70
CA ASP A 38 2.10 2.89 17.52
C ASP A 38 1.73 4.07 16.60
N ARG A 39 0.51 4.60 16.75
CA ARG A 39 -0.05 5.56 15.79
C ARG A 39 0.76 6.85 15.71
N GLN A 40 1.24 7.36 16.85
CA GLN A 40 2.01 8.60 16.87
C GLN A 40 3.31 8.45 16.07
N ARG A 41 4.09 7.41 16.39
CA ARG A 41 5.32 7.06 15.67
C ARG A 41 5.07 6.88 14.16
N ALA A 42 4.04 6.12 13.80
CA ALA A 42 3.73 5.87 12.39
C ALA A 42 3.25 7.12 11.65
N HIS A 43 2.59 8.05 12.33
CA HIS A 43 2.20 9.32 11.75
C HIS A 43 3.40 10.21 11.49
N GLU A 44 4.30 10.36 12.46
CA GLU A 44 5.55 11.12 12.31
C GLU A 44 6.43 10.53 11.20
N ALA A 45 6.57 9.20 11.15
CA ALA A 45 7.29 8.53 10.07
C ALA A 45 6.65 8.75 8.71
N LEU A 46 5.31 8.74 8.63
CA LEU A 46 4.59 9.00 7.40
C LEU A 46 4.80 10.45 6.93
N GLU A 47 4.82 11.43 7.83
CA GLU A 47 5.12 12.83 7.49
C GLU A 47 6.51 12.96 6.86
N VAL A 48 7.54 12.36 7.48
CA VAL A 48 8.91 12.35 6.93
C VAL A 48 8.95 11.65 5.57
N ALA A 49 8.30 10.50 5.43
CA ALA A 49 8.27 9.76 4.17
C ALA A 49 7.59 10.56 3.05
N MET A 50 6.52 11.30 3.37
CA MET A 50 5.81 12.16 2.43
C MET A 50 6.64 13.39 2.04
N ASP A 51 7.35 13.99 2.99
CA ASP A 51 8.29 15.08 2.71
C ASP A 51 9.44 14.62 1.81
N TYR A 52 9.99 13.43 2.06
CA TYR A 52 11.02 12.82 1.24
C TYR A 52 10.52 12.53 -0.18
N ALA A 53 9.32 11.96 -0.32
CA ALA A 53 8.70 11.70 -1.61
C ALA A 53 8.41 12.99 -2.41
N GLY A 54 8.19 14.10 -1.70
CA GLY A 54 7.88 15.40 -2.28
C GLY A 54 6.52 15.46 -2.96
N ALA A 55 6.20 16.63 -3.53
CA ALA A 55 4.97 16.84 -4.29
C ALA A 55 5.04 16.10 -5.63
N THR A 56 4.66 14.82 -5.61
CA THR A 56 4.61 13.97 -6.80
C THR A 56 3.22 13.38 -6.98
N LYS A 57 2.92 13.04 -8.22
CA LYS A 57 1.69 12.32 -8.56
C LYS A 57 2.01 10.84 -8.66
N ALA A 58 1.27 10.00 -7.92
CA ALA A 58 1.45 8.55 -7.98
C ALA A 58 1.41 8.03 -9.42
N SER A 59 2.35 7.16 -9.78
CA SER A 59 2.49 6.57 -11.13
C SER A 59 1.20 5.94 -11.63
N MET A 60 0.59 5.06 -10.82
CA MET A 60 -0.67 4.41 -11.17
C MET A 60 -1.81 5.42 -11.43
N LEU A 61 -1.85 6.56 -10.74
CA LEU A 61 -2.85 7.60 -11.04
C LEU A 61 -2.58 8.25 -12.40
N GLN A 62 -1.31 8.47 -12.76
CA GLN A 62 -0.95 8.97 -14.09
C GLN A 62 -1.31 7.97 -15.19
N ASP A 63 -1.14 6.67 -14.95
CA ASP A 63 -1.52 5.62 -15.88
C ASP A 63 -3.03 5.60 -16.11
N LEU A 64 -3.84 5.65 -15.04
CA LEU A 64 -5.30 5.71 -15.14
C LEU A 64 -5.77 6.93 -15.95
N GLU A 65 -5.17 8.10 -15.76
CA GLU A 65 -5.51 9.31 -16.53
C GLU A 65 -5.16 9.21 -18.01
N ARG A 66 -4.17 8.40 -18.36
CA ARG A 66 -3.78 8.11 -19.74
C ARG A 66 -4.56 6.93 -20.33
N GLY A 67 -5.43 6.28 -19.55
CA GLY A 67 -6.12 5.06 -19.94
C GLY A 67 -5.17 3.86 -20.12
N ALA A 68 -4.02 3.88 -19.45
CA ALA A 68 -3.04 2.81 -19.49
C ALA A 68 -3.30 1.78 -18.37
N LYS A 69 -2.80 0.56 -18.58
CA LYS A 69 -2.75 -0.45 -17.53
C LYS A 69 -1.73 -0.01 -16.46
N THR A 70 -2.07 -0.18 -15.19
CA THR A 70 -1.24 0.15 -14.04
C THR A 70 -0.30 -0.99 -13.67
N GLU A 71 0.66 -0.69 -12.79
CA GLU A 71 1.58 -1.67 -12.19
C GLU A 71 1.01 -2.40 -10.96
N VAL A 72 -0.30 -2.32 -10.70
CA VAL A 72 -0.92 -2.87 -9.48
C VAL A 72 -0.74 -4.38 -9.30
N ASP A 73 -0.72 -5.13 -10.40
CA ASP A 73 -0.48 -6.58 -10.39
C ASP A 73 0.93 -6.91 -9.91
N VAL A 74 1.90 -6.03 -10.18
CA VAL A 74 3.29 -6.21 -9.76
C VAL A 74 3.47 -5.79 -8.31
N ILE A 75 2.93 -4.63 -7.93
CA ILE A 75 3.12 -4.07 -6.58
C ILE A 75 2.23 -4.78 -5.56
N ASN A 76 0.91 -4.54 -5.61
CA ASN A 76 -0.02 -5.11 -4.64
C ASN A 76 -0.31 -6.58 -4.94
N GLY A 77 -0.40 -6.95 -6.22
CA GLY A 77 -0.55 -8.35 -6.63
C GLY A 77 0.64 -9.22 -6.21
N GLY A 78 1.86 -8.68 -6.26
CA GLY A 78 3.05 -9.35 -5.73
C GLY A 78 2.98 -9.59 -4.22
N VAL A 79 2.48 -8.63 -3.44
CA VAL A 79 2.23 -8.81 -1.99
C VAL A 79 1.20 -9.92 -1.75
N VAL A 80 0.10 -9.93 -2.53
CA VAL A 80 -0.95 -10.97 -2.41
C VAL A 80 -0.40 -12.36 -2.74
N GLU A 81 0.36 -12.48 -3.84
CA GLU A 81 0.97 -13.74 -4.25
C GLU A 81 1.90 -14.27 -3.16
N ARG A 82 2.79 -13.41 -2.63
CA ARG A 82 3.73 -13.79 -1.57
C ARG A 82 3.03 -14.06 -0.24
N GLY A 83 1.99 -13.32 0.10
CA GLY A 83 1.15 -13.61 1.28
C GLY A 83 0.57 -15.01 1.23
N ARG A 84 0.03 -15.43 0.07
CA ARG A 84 -0.46 -16.80 -0.13
C ARG A 84 0.64 -17.86 -0.02
N GLU A 85 1.81 -17.59 -0.58
CA GLU A 85 2.97 -18.51 -0.53
C GLU A 85 3.47 -18.74 0.90
N TYR A 86 3.50 -17.69 1.73
CA TYR A 86 4.03 -17.72 3.10
C TYR A 86 2.98 -17.79 4.21
N GLY A 87 1.70 -17.95 3.86
CA GLY A 87 0.60 -18.10 4.82
C GLY A 87 0.24 -16.82 5.59
N VAL A 88 0.42 -15.65 4.99
CA VAL A 88 0.05 -14.34 5.54
C VAL A 88 -1.16 -13.78 4.79
N GLU A 89 -2.21 -13.41 5.52
CA GLU A 89 -3.41 -12.79 4.94
C GLU A 89 -3.14 -11.35 4.49
N THR A 90 -3.59 -11.00 3.28
CA THR A 90 -3.42 -9.66 2.70
C THR A 90 -4.73 -9.08 2.11
N PRO A 91 -5.85 -9.08 2.86
CA PRO A 91 -7.16 -8.71 2.33
C PRO A 91 -7.22 -7.26 1.83
N LEU A 92 -6.44 -6.34 2.42
CA LEU A 92 -6.41 -4.96 1.96
C LEU A 92 -5.66 -4.81 0.65
N ASN A 93 -4.54 -5.53 0.47
CA ASN A 93 -3.85 -5.56 -0.83
C ASN A 93 -4.70 -6.22 -1.92
N GLU A 94 -5.41 -7.31 -1.61
CA GLU A 94 -6.39 -7.92 -2.53
C GLU A 94 -7.45 -6.90 -2.95
N ARG A 95 -8.00 -6.16 -1.98
CA ARG A 95 -9.00 -5.13 -2.26
C ARG A 95 -8.45 -3.97 -3.09
N VAL A 96 -7.19 -3.56 -2.87
CA VAL A 96 -6.53 -2.54 -3.70
C VAL A 96 -6.40 -3.01 -5.15
N VAL A 97 -6.00 -4.27 -5.38
CA VAL A 97 -5.92 -4.85 -6.73
C VAL A 97 -7.29 -4.80 -7.41
N GLU A 98 -8.34 -5.26 -6.73
CA GLU A 98 -9.71 -5.25 -7.27
C GLU A 98 -10.19 -3.84 -7.66
N LEU A 99 -9.98 -2.86 -6.76
CA LEU A 99 -10.38 -1.47 -6.97
C LEU A 99 -9.62 -0.85 -8.15
N MET A 100 -8.32 -1.16 -8.27
CA MET A 100 -7.51 -0.65 -9.36
C MET A 100 -7.96 -1.22 -10.71
N HIS A 101 -8.17 -2.53 -10.81
CA HIS A 101 -8.67 -3.12 -12.05
C HIS A 101 -10.06 -2.59 -12.43
N ALA A 102 -10.92 -2.29 -11.45
CA ALA A 102 -12.20 -1.64 -11.72
C ALA A 102 -12.02 -0.23 -12.30
N MET A 103 -11.01 0.53 -11.84
CA MET A 103 -10.67 1.83 -12.42
C MET A 103 -10.06 1.70 -13.83
N GLU A 104 -9.20 0.72 -14.07
CA GLU A 104 -8.64 0.42 -15.40
C GLU A 104 -9.72 0.07 -16.43
N ARG A 105 -10.78 -0.65 -16.02
CA ARG A 105 -11.94 -0.98 -16.86
C ARG A 105 -12.93 0.18 -17.01
N GLY A 106 -12.71 1.32 -16.34
CA GLY A 106 -13.62 2.46 -16.35
C GLY A 106 -14.93 2.25 -15.57
N GLU A 107 -15.02 1.19 -14.75
CA GLU A 107 -16.18 0.90 -13.90
C GLU A 107 -16.24 1.84 -12.69
N ARG A 108 -15.10 2.43 -12.32
CA ARG A 108 -14.95 3.42 -11.25
C ARG A 108 -14.04 4.54 -11.71
N ARG A 109 -14.27 5.75 -11.19
CA ARG A 109 -13.36 6.89 -11.40
C ARG A 109 -12.36 6.97 -10.25
N PRO A 110 -11.10 7.38 -10.51
CA PRO A 110 -10.13 7.61 -9.44
C PRO A 110 -10.62 8.72 -8.50
N GLY A 111 -10.57 8.45 -7.19
CA GLY A 111 -11.06 9.37 -6.16
C GLY A 111 -10.73 8.88 -4.76
N ARG A 112 -10.74 9.79 -3.79
CA ARG A 112 -10.51 9.46 -2.36
C ARG A 112 -11.59 8.51 -1.83
N ASP A 113 -12.82 8.73 -2.25
CA ASP A 113 -14.03 7.97 -1.89
C ASP A 113 -13.92 6.47 -2.21
N VAL A 114 -13.20 6.13 -3.29
CA VAL A 114 -12.94 4.73 -3.69
C VAL A 114 -12.28 3.92 -2.57
N PHE A 115 -11.49 4.58 -1.72
CA PHE A 115 -10.70 3.96 -0.67
C PHE A 115 -11.27 4.15 0.74
N GLU A 116 -12.40 4.85 0.92
CA GLU A 116 -12.98 5.12 2.23
C GLU A 116 -13.46 3.84 2.93
N GLY A 117 -13.89 2.83 2.17
CA GLY A 117 -14.32 1.52 2.69
C GLY A 117 -13.22 0.46 2.79
N LEU A 118 -11.94 0.82 2.63
CA LEU A 118 -10.84 -0.16 2.75
C LEU A 118 -10.74 -0.71 4.17
N ILE A 119 -10.96 0.13 5.17
CA ILE A 119 -11.04 -0.29 6.57
C ILE A 119 -12.47 -0.01 7.00
N GLY A 120 -13.35 -0.99 6.79
CA GLY A 120 -14.74 -1.00 7.25
C GLY A 120 -14.92 -2.02 8.35
#